data_AF-A0A941NIA7-F1
#
_entry.id   AF-A0A941NIA7-F1
#
_cell.length_a   1.000
_cell.length_b   1.000
_cell.length_c   1.000
_cell.angle_alpha   90.00
_cell.angle_beta   90.00
_cell.angle_gamma   90.00
#
_symmetry.space_group_name_H-M   'P 1'
#
loop_
_entity.id
_entity.type
_entity.pdbx_description
1 polymer ?
#
loop_
_entity_poly.entity_id
_entity_poly.type
_entity_poly.pdbx_seq_one_letter_code
_entity_poly.pdbx_strand_id
1 'polypeptide(L)'
;MPAKRKSAGKALAKYQSMRDFAVTAEPSGKTSGVQPSSHLRYVIQKHAATRLHYDFRLEWNGTFHSWAVTRGPSLDPADKRLAVEVEDHPLDYGDFEGTIPKGQYGGGTVMLWDRGYWAPEGDPDKMLAKGDLKFVLEGEKLHGGWVLVRMRRDRTGGKRNNWLLIKHRDKYARAGKGEAILDKDRSVASGRAMKAIEAGTGKKPKPFMRAKSFKADAVWNSKAGKDDKDEEPEPVKAKTVTSLPKFVPPQLCRLVDQPPSGTGWVHEVKFDGYRLQLRVENGKARLLTRKGLDWTAKFAAIAKAAADLPDSII
;
A
#
# COMPACT_ATOMS: atom_id res chain seq x y z
N MET A 1 11.23 32.92 -13.99
CA MET A 1 10.23 32.07 -14.68
C MET A 1 9.60 31.16 -13.63
N PRO A 2 8.31 31.26 -13.29
CA PRO A 2 7.70 30.28 -12.39
C PRO A 2 7.73 28.90 -13.05
N ALA A 3 8.12 27.86 -12.32
CA ALA A 3 8.06 26.49 -12.80
C ALA A 3 6.61 26.19 -13.25
N LYS A 4 6.43 25.65 -14.47
CA LYS A 4 5.11 25.28 -14.97
C LYS A 4 4.44 24.33 -13.98
N ARG A 5 3.33 24.77 -13.37
CA ARG A 5 2.53 23.97 -12.44
C ARG A 5 2.12 22.66 -13.12
N LYS A 6 2.36 21.53 -12.44
CA LYS A 6 1.99 20.20 -12.94
C LYS A 6 0.46 20.07 -12.88
N SER A 7 -0.19 19.72 -13.97
CA SER A 7 -1.64 19.46 -13.96
C SER A 7 -1.95 18.23 -13.10
N ALA A 8 -3.08 18.23 -12.38
CA ALA A 8 -3.49 17.12 -11.51
C ALA A 8 -3.48 15.76 -12.23
N GLY A 9 -3.89 15.71 -13.51
CA GLY A 9 -3.82 14.49 -14.31
C GLY A 9 -2.39 13.92 -14.46
N LYS A 10 -1.38 14.79 -14.65
CA LYS A 10 0.02 14.34 -14.73
C LYS A 10 0.60 13.97 -13.36
N ALA A 11 0.08 14.56 -12.28
CA ALA A 11 0.46 14.20 -10.92
C ALA A 11 -0.03 12.78 -10.56
N LEU A 12 -1.27 12.43 -10.96
CA LEU A 12 -1.89 11.14 -10.66
C LEU A 12 -1.43 9.96 -11.52
N ALA A 13 -0.69 10.18 -12.61
CA ALA A 13 -0.29 9.12 -13.53
C ALA A 13 0.41 7.93 -12.84
N LYS A 14 1.28 8.22 -11.85
CA LYS A 14 1.98 7.17 -11.10
C LYS A 14 1.04 6.40 -10.18
N TYR A 15 0.11 7.09 -9.52
CA TYR A 15 -0.93 6.46 -8.71
C TYR A 15 -1.82 5.54 -9.57
N GLN A 16 -2.27 6.04 -10.71
CA GLN A 16 -3.14 5.29 -11.63
C GLN A 16 -2.44 4.06 -12.21
N SER A 17 -1.14 4.13 -12.52
CA SER A 17 -0.39 2.96 -13.02
C SER A 17 -0.15 1.88 -11.96
N MET A 18 -0.30 2.21 -10.68
CA MET A 18 -0.05 1.30 -9.56
C MET A 18 -1.34 0.67 -9.01
N ARG A 19 -2.48 0.84 -9.68
CA ARG A 19 -3.79 0.32 -9.26
C ARG A 19 -4.49 -0.38 -10.40
N ASP A 20 -5.10 -1.50 -10.08
CA ASP A 20 -6.09 -2.13 -10.93
C ASP A 20 -7.49 -1.77 -10.42
N PHE A 21 -8.11 -0.77 -11.04
CA PHE A 21 -9.44 -0.28 -10.66
C PHE A 21 -10.58 -1.23 -11.04
N ALA A 22 -10.31 -2.35 -11.73
CA ALA A 22 -11.26 -3.45 -11.86
C ALA A 22 -11.32 -4.30 -10.58
N VAL A 23 -10.24 -4.29 -9.78
CA VAL A 23 -10.10 -5.12 -8.58
C VAL A 23 -10.27 -4.30 -7.30
N THR A 24 -9.71 -3.09 -7.25
CA THR A 24 -9.81 -2.21 -6.07
C THR A 24 -11.01 -1.26 -6.16
N ALA A 25 -11.66 -1.02 -5.02
CA ALA A 25 -12.69 0.01 -4.88
C ALA A 25 -12.11 1.43 -4.68
N GLU A 26 -10.79 1.57 -4.73
CA GLU A 26 -10.12 2.86 -4.65
C GLU A 26 -10.50 3.76 -5.85
N PRO A 27 -10.67 5.07 -5.64
CA PRO A 27 -11.03 5.98 -6.72
C PRO A 27 -9.86 6.22 -7.69
N SER A 28 -10.17 6.27 -8.99
CA SER A 28 -9.18 6.52 -10.06
C SER A 28 -8.82 7.99 -10.26
N GLY A 29 -9.52 8.92 -9.59
CA GLY A 29 -9.29 10.35 -9.72
C GLY A 29 -9.97 11.02 -10.91
N LYS A 30 -11.03 10.42 -11.46
CA LYS A 30 -11.95 11.14 -12.35
C LYS A 30 -12.63 12.25 -11.52
N THR A 31 -12.16 13.48 -11.71
CA THR A 31 -12.45 14.67 -10.87
C THR A 31 -13.91 15.12 -10.84
N SER A 32 -14.80 14.51 -11.61
CA SER A 32 -16.20 14.93 -11.82
C SER A 32 -17.14 14.81 -10.61
N GLY A 33 -16.62 14.59 -9.40
CA GLY A 33 -17.43 14.53 -8.18
C GLY A 33 -16.86 15.25 -6.95
N VAL A 34 -15.63 15.78 -7.03
CA VAL A 34 -15.01 16.49 -5.91
C VAL A 34 -15.58 17.89 -5.84
N GLN A 35 -16.16 18.25 -4.70
CA GLN A 35 -16.71 19.58 -4.48
C GLN A 35 -15.58 20.61 -4.35
N PRO A 36 -15.71 21.79 -4.96
CA PRO A 36 -14.81 22.91 -4.71
C PRO A 36 -14.78 23.26 -3.22
N SER A 37 -13.62 23.71 -2.74
CA SER A 37 -13.48 24.20 -1.37
C SER A 37 -12.70 25.51 -1.37
N SER A 38 -13.09 26.44 -0.50
CA SER A 38 -12.36 27.68 -0.24
C SER A 38 -11.13 27.47 0.67
N HIS A 39 -11.03 26.30 1.31
CA HIS A 39 -9.94 25.94 2.21
C HIS A 39 -9.29 24.65 1.73
N LEU A 40 -7.97 24.53 1.91
CA LEU A 40 -7.25 23.30 1.59
C LEU A 40 -7.60 22.21 2.61
N ARG A 41 -7.89 21.01 2.13
CA ARG A 41 -8.30 19.88 2.98
C ARG A 41 -7.14 18.97 3.31
N TYR A 42 -7.20 18.31 4.45
CA TYR A 42 -6.27 17.23 4.81
C TYR A 42 -7.03 16.00 5.26
N VAL A 43 -6.36 14.84 5.12
CA VAL A 43 -6.89 13.56 5.58
C VAL A 43 -5.74 12.74 6.18
N ILE A 44 -6.06 12.00 7.24
CA ILE A 44 -5.18 10.98 7.82
C ILE A 44 -5.93 9.66 7.80
N GLN A 45 -5.38 8.69 7.09
CA GLN A 45 -5.93 7.34 7.03
C GLN A 45 -5.06 6.40 7.87
N LYS A 46 -5.66 5.70 8.84
CA LYS A 46 -5.01 4.59 9.53
C LYS A 46 -5.12 3.36 8.64
N HIS A 47 -3.99 2.76 8.29
CA HIS A 47 -3.91 1.73 7.28
C HIS A 47 -3.28 0.45 7.86
N ALA A 48 -4.09 -0.59 8.04
CA ALA A 48 -3.63 -1.93 8.41
C ALA A 48 -3.28 -2.75 7.16
N ALA A 49 -2.15 -2.39 6.55
CA ALA A 49 -1.50 -3.21 5.52
C ALA A 49 -0.56 -4.24 6.18
N THR A 50 0.50 -4.68 5.49
CA THR A 50 1.56 -5.54 6.06
C THR A 50 2.13 -5.00 7.37
N ARG A 51 2.21 -3.68 7.50
CA ARG A 51 2.51 -2.97 8.74
C ARG A 51 1.49 -1.88 8.93
N LEU A 52 1.04 -1.71 10.17
CA LEU A 52 0.18 -0.60 10.54
C LEU A 52 0.95 0.72 10.35
N HIS A 53 0.36 1.64 9.60
CA HIS A 53 0.88 2.99 9.41
C HIS A 53 -0.27 3.98 9.23
N TYR A 54 0.06 5.27 9.14
CA TYR A 54 -0.90 6.33 8.94
C TYR A 54 -0.53 7.11 7.68
N ASP A 55 -1.39 7.09 6.67
CA ASP A 55 -1.23 7.90 5.48
C ASP A 55 -1.69 9.33 5.74
N PHE A 56 -0.74 10.27 5.81
CA PHE A 56 -0.95 11.69 6.02
C PHE A 56 -0.99 12.41 4.66
N ARG A 57 -2.06 13.15 4.39
CA ARG A 57 -2.35 13.71 3.06
C ARG A 57 -2.76 15.18 3.14
N LEU A 58 -2.11 16.03 2.36
CA LEU A 58 -2.43 17.46 2.24
C LEU A 58 -2.89 17.79 0.81
N GLU A 59 -4.07 18.39 0.68
CA GLU A 59 -4.56 18.88 -0.61
C GLU A 59 -3.68 20.03 -1.10
N TRP A 60 -3.08 19.88 -2.27
CA TRP A 60 -2.35 20.94 -2.94
C TRP A 60 -2.33 20.69 -4.45
N ASN A 61 -2.51 21.74 -5.25
CA ASN A 61 -2.54 21.66 -6.73
C ASN A 61 -3.50 20.61 -7.33
N GLY A 62 -4.62 20.35 -6.66
CA GLY A 62 -5.67 19.44 -7.15
C GLY A 62 -5.43 17.95 -6.88
N THR A 63 -4.42 17.61 -6.07
CA THR A 63 -4.15 16.25 -5.59
C THR A 63 -3.83 16.27 -4.10
N PHE A 64 -3.72 15.08 -3.50
CA PHE A 64 -3.18 14.89 -2.17
C PHE A 64 -1.68 14.56 -2.24
N HIS A 65 -0.84 15.50 -1.83
CA HIS A 65 0.55 15.18 -1.48
C HIS A 65 0.55 14.31 -0.22
N SER A 66 1.22 13.16 -0.28
CA SER A 66 1.00 12.06 0.65
C SER A 66 2.28 11.53 1.28
N TRP A 67 2.21 11.18 2.56
CA TRP A 67 3.29 10.55 3.32
C TRP A 67 2.78 9.40 4.18
N ALA A 68 3.48 8.27 4.18
CA ALA A 68 3.25 7.17 5.12
C ALA A 68 4.00 7.44 6.44
N VAL A 69 3.25 7.69 7.51
CA VAL A 69 3.76 7.94 8.87
C VAL A 69 3.73 6.64 9.66
N THR A 70 4.90 6.02 9.80
CA THR A 70 5.07 4.64 10.31
C THR A 70 4.50 4.39 11.70
N ARG A 71 4.62 5.35 12.63
CA ARG A 71 4.11 5.26 14.00
C ARG A 71 2.94 6.19 14.28
N GLY A 72 2.32 6.75 13.24
CA GLY A 72 1.28 7.77 13.37
C GLY A 72 1.78 9.12 13.89
N PRO A 73 0.91 10.15 13.91
CA PRO A 73 1.22 11.48 14.43
C PRO A 73 1.41 11.45 15.95
N SER A 74 2.15 12.42 16.48
CA SER A 74 2.30 12.64 17.92
C SER A 74 2.04 14.10 18.26
N LEU A 75 1.36 14.34 19.37
CA LEU A 75 1.16 15.68 19.91
C LEU A 75 2.35 16.18 20.74
N ASP A 76 3.40 15.38 20.92
CA ASP A 76 4.62 15.82 21.61
C ASP A 76 5.58 16.51 20.62
N PRO A 77 5.94 17.79 20.83
CA PRO A 77 6.93 18.48 20.00
C PRO A 77 8.34 17.87 20.01
N ALA A 78 8.66 17.02 21.00
CA ALA A 78 9.94 16.30 21.04
C ALA A 78 9.97 15.09 20.10
N ASP A 79 8.80 14.55 19.72
CA ASP A 79 8.70 13.39 18.85
C ASP A 79 8.95 13.76 17.39
N LYS A 80 9.86 13.01 16.75
CA LYS A 80 10.15 13.12 15.32
C LYS A 80 9.60 11.90 14.60
N ARG A 81 8.41 12.01 14.00
CA ARG A 81 7.75 10.89 13.33
C ARG A 81 8.25 10.74 11.90
N LEU A 82 8.83 9.58 11.56
CA LEU A 82 9.23 9.28 10.19
C LEU A 82 7.99 9.25 9.28
N ALA A 83 8.01 10.13 8.28
CA ALA A 83 6.99 10.30 7.26
C ALA A 83 7.64 10.04 5.88
N VAL A 84 7.31 8.92 5.24
CA VAL A 84 7.90 8.56 3.94
C VAL A 84 6.99 9.09 2.84
N GLU A 85 7.50 9.97 1.98
CA GLU A 85 6.76 10.53 0.84
C GLU A 85 6.39 9.40 -0.15
N VAL A 86 5.10 9.32 -0.47
CA VAL A 86 4.52 8.36 -1.42
C VAL A 86 3.87 9.09 -2.59
N GLU A 87 3.23 8.37 -3.49
CA GLU A 87 2.58 8.93 -4.67
C GLU A 87 1.47 9.93 -4.31
N ASP A 88 1.22 10.89 -5.19
CA ASP A 88 0.08 11.77 -5.06
C ASP A 88 -1.22 10.97 -5.22
N HIS A 89 -2.20 11.24 -4.36
CA HIS A 89 -3.51 10.57 -4.39
C HIS A 89 -4.59 11.52 -4.92
N PRO A 90 -5.65 11.00 -5.55
CA PRO A 90 -6.73 11.84 -6.03
C PRO A 90 -7.56 12.36 -4.84
N LEU A 91 -8.18 13.53 -5.00
CA LEU A 91 -8.91 14.18 -3.91
C LEU A 91 -10.12 13.37 -3.44
N ASP A 92 -10.78 12.62 -4.32
CA ASP A 92 -11.87 11.73 -3.92
C ASP A 92 -11.40 10.54 -3.05
N TYR A 93 -10.10 10.24 -3.02
CA TYR A 93 -9.53 9.29 -2.06
C TYR A 93 -9.70 9.72 -0.60
N GLY A 94 -9.89 11.02 -0.35
CA GLY A 94 -10.07 11.56 1.00
C GLY A 94 -11.37 11.11 1.69
N ASP A 95 -12.30 10.53 0.93
CA ASP A 95 -13.55 9.95 1.43
C ASP A 95 -13.53 8.41 1.45
N PHE A 96 -12.39 7.79 1.08
CA PHE A 96 -12.26 6.34 1.04
C PHE A 96 -12.03 5.74 2.44
N GLU A 97 -12.91 4.80 2.79
CA GLU A 97 -12.82 3.95 3.98
C GLU A 97 -13.36 2.57 3.63
N GLY A 98 -12.55 1.52 3.82
CA GLY A 98 -12.88 0.17 3.39
C GLY A 98 -11.67 -0.76 3.37
N THR A 99 -11.77 -1.86 2.63
CA THR A 99 -10.69 -2.85 2.50
C THR A 99 -10.15 -2.86 1.08
N ILE A 100 -8.83 -2.75 0.94
CA ILE A 100 -8.10 -2.97 -0.31
C ILE A 100 -7.74 -4.46 -0.37
N PRO A 101 -8.04 -5.18 -1.47
CA PRO A 101 -7.78 -6.61 -1.58
C PRO A 101 -6.33 -6.99 -1.28
N LYS A 102 -6.13 -8.14 -0.63
CA LYS A 102 -4.78 -8.67 -0.38
C LYS A 102 -4.06 -8.90 -1.72
N GLY A 103 -2.77 -8.58 -1.78
CA GLY A 103 -1.96 -8.69 -3.00
C GLY A 103 -2.01 -7.46 -3.90
N GLN A 104 -3.00 -6.57 -3.73
CA GLN A 104 -2.98 -5.25 -4.36
C GLN A 104 -1.99 -4.33 -3.64
N TYR A 105 -1.50 -3.31 -4.35
CA TYR A 105 -0.65 -2.30 -3.74
C TYR A 105 -1.43 -1.56 -2.65
N GLY A 106 -0.91 -1.57 -1.42
CA GLY A 106 -1.64 -1.03 -0.26
C GLY A 106 -2.77 -1.95 0.21
N GLY A 107 -2.72 -3.26 -0.06
CA GLY A 107 -3.71 -4.21 0.45
C GLY A 107 -3.80 -4.19 1.98
N GLY A 108 -5.03 -4.09 2.49
CA GLY A 108 -5.29 -3.87 3.91
C GLY A 108 -6.57 -3.09 4.18
N THR A 109 -6.91 -2.94 5.46
CA THR A 109 -8.06 -2.12 5.88
C THR A 109 -7.62 -0.67 6.06
N VAL A 110 -8.41 0.25 5.52
CA VAL A 110 -8.18 1.70 5.56
C VAL A 110 -9.30 2.37 6.35
N MET A 111 -8.94 3.09 7.41
CA MET A 111 -9.84 3.90 8.24
C MET A 111 -9.56 5.38 8.05
N LEU A 112 -10.60 6.21 7.88
CA LEU A 112 -10.47 7.67 7.99
C LEU A 112 -10.27 8.07 9.45
N TRP A 113 -9.02 8.16 9.88
CA TRP A 113 -8.65 8.40 11.27
C TRP A 113 -8.77 9.87 11.65
N ASP A 114 -8.42 10.81 10.77
CA ASP A 114 -8.67 12.24 10.98
C ASP A 114 -8.89 12.93 9.63
N ARG A 115 -9.57 14.07 9.63
CA ARG A 115 -9.74 14.92 8.45
C ARG A 115 -10.14 16.32 8.86
N GLY A 116 -9.91 17.27 7.98
CA GLY A 116 -10.29 18.66 8.20
C GLY A 116 -9.62 19.57 7.19
N TYR A 117 -9.23 20.75 7.65
CA TYR A 117 -8.60 21.77 6.83
C TYR A 117 -7.17 22.03 7.28
N TRP A 118 -6.34 22.47 6.35
CA TRP A 118 -4.98 22.90 6.64
C TRP A 118 -4.69 24.25 6.00
N ALA A 119 -3.79 24.99 6.62
CA ALA A 119 -3.32 26.27 6.10
C ALA A 119 -1.78 26.30 6.10
N PRO A 120 -1.12 26.54 4.95
CA PRO A 120 0.33 26.70 4.91
C PRO A 120 0.78 28.00 5.57
N GLU A 121 1.88 27.96 6.30
CA GLU A 121 2.54 29.14 6.86
C GLU A 121 3.53 29.75 5.83
N GLY A 122 3.04 30.00 4.60
CA GLY A 122 3.82 30.53 3.49
C GLY A 122 3.45 29.93 2.14
N ASP A 123 4.37 30.03 1.17
CA ASP A 123 4.23 29.45 -0.18
C ASP A 123 4.54 27.93 -0.16
N PRO A 124 3.55 27.05 -0.40
CA PRO A 124 3.76 25.60 -0.31
C PRO A 124 4.73 25.06 -1.34
N ASP A 125 4.73 25.60 -2.57
CA ASP A 125 5.63 25.12 -3.63
C ASP A 125 7.10 25.35 -3.24
N LYS A 126 7.40 26.54 -2.69
CA LYS A 126 8.75 26.86 -2.19
C LYS A 126 9.13 26.01 -0.98
N MET A 127 8.20 25.81 -0.05
CA MET A 127 8.43 25.02 1.16
C MET A 127 8.66 23.54 0.87
N LEU A 128 7.87 22.94 -0.03
CA LEU A 128 8.02 21.55 -0.48
C LEU A 128 9.35 21.33 -1.20
N ALA A 129 9.75 22.28 -2.05
CA ALA A 129 11.04 22.25 -2.75
C ALA A 129 12.22 22.38 -1.78
N LYS A 130 12.12 23.28 -0.79
CA LYS A 130 13.11 23.45 0.28
C LYS A 130 13.19 22.24 1.21
N GLY A 131 12.09 21.50 1.37
CA GLY A 131 11.98 20.39 2.32
C GLY A 131 11.67 20.85 3.75
N ASP A 132 10.93 21.94 3.91
CA ASP A 132 10.58 22.55 5.19
C ASP A 132 9.18 23.17 5.05
N LEU A 133 8.15 22.35 5.28
CA LEU A 133 6.74 22.71 5.11
C LEU A 133 6.10 22.91 6.47
N LYS A 134 5.79 24.17 6.80
CA LYS A 134 5.10 24.57 8.02
C LYS A 134 3.63 24.86 7.73
N PHE A 135 2.76 24.40 8.61
CA PHE A 135 1.32 24.50 8.41
C PHE A 135 0.55 24.35 9.72
N VAL A 136 -0.69 24.82 9.70
CA VAL A 136 -1.67 24.61 10.76
C VAL A 136 -2.69 23.58 10.29
N LEU A 137 -3.06 22.67 11.18
CA LEU A 137 -4.19 21.75 11.00
C LEU A 137 -5.37 22.18 11.84
N GLU A 138 -6.57 22.00 11.29
CA GLU A 138 -7.83 22.09 11.99
C GLU A 138 -8.74 20.94 11.52
N GLY A 139 -8.72 19.83 12.26
CA GLY A 139 -9.65 18.72 12.03
C GLY A 139 -10.28 18.21 13.31
N GLU A 140 -10.68 16.95 13.31
CA GLU A 140 -11.43 16.35 14.42
C GLU A 140 -10.51 15.87 15.56
N LYS A 141 -9.27 15.50 15.23
CA LYS A 141 -8.28 15.01 16.19
C LYS A 141 -7.05 15.90 16.29
N LEU A 142 -6.47 16.30 15.16
CA LEU A 142 -5.25 17.11 15.13
C LEU A 142 -5.57 18.59 14.94
N HIS A 143 -4.90 19.42 15.72
CA HIS A 143 -5.03 20.87 15.70
C HIS A 143 -3.66 21.55 15.83
N GLY A 144 -3.61 22.83 15.47
CA GLY A 144 -2.46 23.70 15.71
C GLY A 144 -1.33 23.53 14.69
N GLY A 145 -0.16 24.04 15.03
CA GLY A 145 1.00 24.10 14.13
C GLY A 145 1.76 22.78 14.04
N TRP A 146 2.27 22.48 12.85
CA TRP A 146 3.04 21.30 12.48
C TRP A 146 4.11 21.66 11.45
N VAL A 147 5.12 20.80 11.34
CA VAL A 147 6.13 20.89 10.28
C VAL A 147 6.46 19.51 9.71
N LEU A 148 6.63 19.47 8.39
CA LEU A 148 7.27 18.39 7.66
C LEU A 148 8.67 18.84 7.23
N VAL A 149 9.70 18.15 7.71
CA VAL A 149 11.12 18.44 7.37
C VAL A 149 11.75 17.28 6.62
N ARG A 150 12.25 17.52 5.40
CA ARG A 150 12.90 16.50 4.56
C ARG A 150 14.30 16.22 5.08
N MET A 151 14.64 14.94 5.24
CA MET A 151 15.96 14.52 5.71
C MET A 151 17.02 14.73 4.61
N ARG A 152 18.20 15.25 4.99
CA ARG A 152 19.28 15.59 4.05
C ARG A 152 20.11 14.38 3.57
N ARG A 153 20.13 13.27 4.31
CA ARG A 153 20.90 12.05 3.99
C ARG A 153 20.02 10.82 4.14
N ASP A 154 20.04 9.96 3.13
CA ASP A 154 19.81 8.54 3.32
C ASP A 154 21.20 7.89 3.51
N ARG A 155 21.31 6.82 4.32
CA ARG A 155 22.62 6.15 4.53
C ARG A 155 23.06 5.31 3.33
N THR A 156 22.29 5.31 2.25
CA THR A 156 22.33 4.31 1.16
C THR A 156 22.30 4.89 -0.26
N GLY A 157 22.34 6.22 -0.46
CA GLY A 157 22.37 6.86 -1.79
C GLY A 157 21.05 6.84 -2.58
N GLY A 158 19.94 6.40 -1.99
CA GLY A 158 18.59 6.40 -2.53
C GLY A 158 17.89 7.76 -2.53
N LYS A 159 16.79 7.87 -3.29
CA LYS A 159 16.02 9.12 -3.47
C LYS A 159 15.53 9.70 -2.13
N ARG A 160 15.50 11.04 -2.06
CA ARG A 160 15.18 11.88 -0.89
C ARG A 160 13.69 11.84 -0.50
N ASN A 161 13.16 10.67 -0.13
CA ASN A 161 11.73 10.51 0.16
C ASN A 161 11.41 10.53 1.68
N ASN A 162 12.41 10.60 2.56
CA ASN A 162 12.19 10.55 4.00
C ASN A 162 12.04 11.95 4.59
N TRP A 163 10.93 12.15 5.30
CA TRP A 163 10.58 13.36 6.03
C TRP A 163 10.34 13.05 7.51
N LEU A 164 10.32 14.10 8.32
CA LEU A 164 9.91 14.06 9.72
C LEU A 164 8.68 14.94 9.89
N LEU A 165 7.59 14.36 10.40
CA LEU A 165 6.43 15.09 10.89
C LEU A 165 6.64 15.42 12.37
N ILE A 166 6.55 16.70 12.71
CA ILE A 166 6.85 17.22 14.06
C ILE A 166 5.76 18.21 14.47
N LYS A 167 5.24 18.08 15.69
CA LYS A 167 4.28 19.01 16.28
C LYS A 167 4.97 20.30 16.72
N HIS A 168 4.41 21.46 16.40
CA HIS A 168 4.87 22.72 16.99
C HIS A 168 4.46 22.85 18.46
N ARG A 169 5.25 23.58 19.23
CA ARG A 169 4.88 24.00 20.59
C ARG A 169 3.77 25.05 20.49
N ASP A 170 2.57 24.66 20.89
CA ASP A 170 1.38 25.52 20.99
C ASP A 170 0.40 24.95 22.04
N LYS A 171 -0.79 25.55 22.17
CA LYS A 171 -1.83 25.12 23.12
C LYS A 171 -2.33 23.68 22.93
N TYR A 172 -2.13 23.09 21.76
CA TYR A 172 -2.56 21.72 21.44
C TYR A 172 -1.45 20.68 21.65
N ALA A 173 -0.20 21.11 21.87
CA ALA A 173 0.90 20.20 22.20
C ALA A 173 0.67 19.47 23.53
N ARG A 174 1.16 18.23 23.63
CA ARG A 174 1.06 17.35 24.80
C ARG A 174 2.40 16.68 25.06
N ALA A 175 3.30 17.39 25.72
CA ALA A 175 4.63 16.87 26.10
C ALA A 175 4.52 15.63 27.00
N GLY A 176 5.32 14.60 26.71
CA GLY A 176 5.35 13.31 27.41
C GLY A 176 4.11 12.43 27.20
N LYS A 177 3.08 12.91 26.50
CA LYS A 177 1.81 12.19 26.25
C LYS A 177 1.38 12.27 24.79
N GLY A 178 2.34 12.44 23.88
CA GLY A 178 2.07 12.68 22.47
C GLY A 178 1.32 11.54 21.77
N GLU A 179 1.58 10.29 22.18
CA GLU A 179 0.96 9.08 21.60
C GLU A 179 -0.47 8.81 22.06
N ALA A 180 -0.92 9.42 23.15
CA ALA A 180 -2.29 9.23 23.66
C ALA A 180 -3.36 9.64 22.64
N ILE A 181 -3.00 10.45 21.63
CA ILE A 181 -3.91 10.78 20.54
C ILE A 181 -4.29 9.54 19.71
N LEU A 182 -3.39 8.56 19.58
CA LEU A 182 -3.58 7.35 18.78
C LEU A 182 -4.63 6.41 19.39
N ASP A 183 -4.89 6.52 20.70
CA ASP A 183 -5.94 5.79 21.42
C ASP A 183 -7.35 6.17 20.94
N LYS A 184 -7.50 7.32 20.26
CA LYS A 184 -8.72 7.67 19.52
C LYS A 184 -8.84 6.79 18.26
N ASP A 185 -9.04 5.49 18.43
CA ASP A 185 -8.98 4.48 17.37
C ASP A 185 -10.33 4.20 16.68
N ARG A 186 -11.07 5.26 16.37
CA ARG A 186 -12.32 5.19 15.62
C ARG A 186 -12.32 6.17 14.47
N SER A 187 -13.01 5.80 13.41
CA SER A 187 -13.20 6.65 12.22
C SER A 187 -13.91 7.94 12.58
N VAL A 188 -13.43 9.06 12.06
CA VAL A 188 -14.13 10.35 12.17
C VAL A 188 -15.30 10.47 11.20
N ALA A 189 -15.29 9.68 10.13
CA ALA A 189 -16.33 9.71 9.11
C ALA A 189 -17.53 8.81 9.44
N SER A 190 -17.27 7.61 9.97
CA SER A 190 -18.29 6.59 10.24
C SER A 190 -18.46 6.26 11.72
N GLY A 191 -17.48 6.58 12.56
CA GLY A 191 -17.41 6.11 13.95
C GLY A 191 -17.05 4.63 14.07
N ARG A 192 -16.72 3.92 12.99
CA ARG A 192 -16.35 2.49 13.03
C ARG A 192 -14.94 2.28 13.59
N ALA A 193 -14.72 1.14 14.23
CA ALA A 193 -13.38 0.62 14.55
C ALA A 193 -12.84 -0.21 13.37
N MET A 194 -11.53 -0.50 13.35
CA MET A 194 -10.88 -1.22 12.24
C MET A 194 -11.59 -2.54 11.89
N LYS A 195 -11.91 -3.37 12.89
CA LYS A 195 -12.61 -4.65 12.68
C LYS A 195 -13.99 -4.49 12.02
N ALA A 196 -14.73 -3.44 12.38
CA ALA A 196 -16.04 -3.17 11.79
C ALA A 196 -15.92 -2.68 10.34
N ILE A 197 -14.85 -1.96 10.00
CA ILE A 197 -14.55 -1.55 8.62
C ILE A 197 -14.16 -2.78 7.79
N GLU A 198 -13.29 -3.64 8.32
CA GLU A 198 -12.87 -4.88 7.67
C GLU A 198 -14.07 -5.79 7.35
N ALA A 199 -15.00 -5.92 8.29
CA ALA A 199 -16.23 -6.68 8.12
C ALA A 199 -17.34 -5.93 7.33
N GLY A 200 -17.14 -4.63 7.01
CA GLY A 200 -18.15 -3.72 6.47
C GLY A 200 -19.48 -3.72 7.19
N THR A 201 -19.41 -3.65 8.51
CA THR A 201 -20.58 -3.49 9.37
C THR A 201 -20.63 -2.08 9.92
N GLY A 202 -21.83 -1.61 10.27
CA GLY A 202 -22.03 -0.30 10.92
C GLY A 202 -22.32 0.84 9.95
N LYS A 203 -22.12 2.07 10.43
CA LYS A 203 -22.52 3.28 9.70
C LYS A 203 -21.59 3.54 8.50
N LYS A 204 -22.17 4.10 7.44
CA LYS A 204 -21.45 4.56 6.25
C LYS A 204 -20.59 5.78 6.58
N PRO A 205 -19.40 5.95 5.98
CA PRO A 205 -18.60 7.15 6.17
C PRO A 205 -19.33 8.37 5.58
N LYS A 206 -19.47 9.42 6.39
CA LYS A 206 -20.02 10.70 5.92
C LYS A 206 -19.07 11.33 4.90
N PRO A 207 -19.54 11.76 3.72
CA PRO A 207 -18.69 12.38 2.72
C PRO A 207 -18.15 13.73 3.19
N PHE A 208 -16.96 14.10 2.72
CA PHE A 208 -16.26 15.35 3.00
C PHE A 208 -15.67 15.97 1.72
N MET A 209 -15.25 15.13 0.76
CA MET A 209 -14.72 15.56 -0.53
C MET A 209 -15.82 15.66 -1.60
N ARG A 210 -16.86 14.82 -1.52
CA ARG A 210 -17.94 14.71 -2.52
C ARG A 210 -19.30 15.11 -1.93
N ALA A 211 -20.28 15.39 -2.79
CA ALA A 211 -21.66 15.67 -2.36
C ALA A 211 -22.42 14.41 -1.92
N LYS A 212 -22.03 13.23 -2.44
CA LYS A 212 -22.62 11.93 -2.09
C LYS A 212 -21.53 11.01 -1.58
N SER A 213 -21.85 10.17 -0.59
CA SER A 213 -20.93 9.15 -0.09
C SER A 213 -20.60 8.14 -1.18
N PHE A 214 -19.44 7.51 -1.11
CA PHE A 214 -19.17 6.27 -1.84
C PHE A 214 -20.25 5.21 -1.50
N LYS A 215 -20.44 4.21 -2.36
CA LYS A 215 -21.20 3.01 -2.00
C LYS A 215 -20.48 2.42 -0.78
N ALA A 216 -21.13 2.50 0.38
CA ALA A 216 -20.57 1.92 1.58
C ALA A 216 -20.39 0.43 1.40
N ASP A 217 -19.39 -0.08 2.10
CA ASP A 217 -19.03 -1.48 2.12
C ASP A 217 -18.34 -1.89 0.81
N ALA A 218 -17.22 -1.21 0.51
CA ALA A 218 -16.09 -1.86 -0.16
C ALA A 218 -15.48 -2.93 0.76
N VAL A 219 -16.34 -3.84 1.23
CA VAL A 219 -15.97 -5.16 1.67
C VAL A 219 -15.75 -5.91 0.39
N TRP A 220 -14.52 -6.31 0.16
CA TRP A 220 -14.28 -7.43 -0.71
C TRP A 220 -14.97 -8.66 -0.09
N ASN A 221 -16.21 -8.91 -0.50
CA ASN A 221 -16.85 -10.20 -0.30
C ASN A 221 -16.33 -11.10 -1.41
N SER A 222 -15.62 -12.17 -1.07
CA SER A 222 -15.25 -13.24 -2.01
C SER A 222 -16.44 -13.92 -2.69
N LYS A 223 -17.67 -13.47 -2.41
CA LYS A 223 -18.94 -14.03 -2.89
C LYS A 223 -19.81 -13.03 -3.68
N ALA A 224 -19.35 -11.81 -3.93
CA ALA A 224 -20.09 -10.82 -4.73
C ALA A 224 -19.41 -10.56 -6.09
N GLY A 225 -19.19 -11.64 -6.83
CA GLY A 225 -19.00 -11.63 -8.28
C GLY A 225 -20.09 -12.48 -8.92
N LYS A 226 -21.18 -11.85 -9.35
CA LYS A 226 -22.10 -12.32 -10.39
C LYS A 226 -22.20 -11.12 -11.33
N ASP A 227 -21.80 -11.15 -12.59
CA ASP A 227 -21.68 -12.25 -13.53
C ASP A 227 -20.45 -12.00 -14.42
N ASP A 228 -19.41 -12.80 -14.22
CA ASP A 228 -18.53 -13.27 -15.30
C ASP A 228 -17.98 -14.60 -14.82
N LYS A 229 -18.28 -15.66 -15.57
CA LYS A 229 -17.76 -17.00 -15.32
C LYS A 229 -16.30 -17.00 -15.73
N ASP A 230 -15.41 -16.65 -14.80
CA ASP A 230 -14.06 -17.22 -14.84
C ASP A 230 -14.15 -18.60 -14.19
N GLU A 231 -14.13 -19.62 -15.05
CA GLU A 231 -14.02 -21.01 -14.67
C GLU A 231 -12.82 -21.19 -13.71
N GLU A 232 -13.05 -21.83 -12.56
CA GLU A 232 -11.94 -22.47 -11.85
C GLU A 232 -11.24 -23.38 -12.87
N PRO A 233 -9.90 -23.29 -13.04
CA PRO A 233 -9.21 -24.20 -13.94
C PRO A 233 -9.47 -25.62 -13.44
N GLU A 234 -10.21 -26.37 -14.25
CA GLU A 234 -10.40 -27.81 -14.09
C GLU A 234 -9.03 -28.44 -13.81
N PRO A 235 -8.92 -29.36 -12.83
CA PRO A 235 -7.66 -30.05 -12.57
C PRO A 235 -7.21 -30.73 -13.85
N VAL A 236 -6.14 -30.19 -14.45
CA VAL A 236 -5.58 -30.71 -15.70
C VAL A 236 -5.16 -32.15 -15.42
N LYS A 237 -5.90 -33.11 -15.99
CA LYS A 237 -5.54 -34.53 -15.86
C LYS A 237 -4.09 -34.70 -16.29
N ALA A 238 -3.25 -35.19 -15.38
CA ALA A 238 -1.85 -35.44 -15.64
C ALA A 238 -1.71 -36.30 -16.90
N LYS A 239 -1.06 -35.77 -17.94
CA LYS A 239 -0.72 -36.56 -19.13
C LYS A 239 0.34 -37.56 -18.73
N THR A 240 0.05 -38.85 -18.86
CA THR A 240 1.01 -39.93 -18.66
C THR A 240 2.12 -39.79 -19.71
N VAL A 241 3.31 -39.41 -19.27
CA VAL A 241 4.49 -39.32 -20.14
C VAL A 241 5.22 -40.66 -20.10
N THR A 242 5.57 -41.22 -21.24
CA THR A 242 6.26 -42.53 -21.35
C THR A 242 7.67 -42.54 -20.76
N SER A 243 8.32 -41.38 -20.62
CA SER A 243 9.60 -41.24 -19.91
C SER A 243 9.85 -39.79 -19.49
N LEU A 244 10.48 -39.58 -18.33
CA LEU A 244 10.82 -38.25 -17.82
C LEU A 244 12.21 -37.79 -18.30
N PRO A 245 12.39 -36.55 -18.79
CA PRO A 245 13.69 -36.01 -19.18
C PRO A 245 14.73 -36.11 -18.06
N LYS A 246 15.99 -36.45 -18.36
CA LYS A 246 17.03 -36.70 -17.31
C LYS A 246 17.28 -35.52 -16.37
N PHE A 247 17.23 -34.29 -16.90
CA PHE A 247 17.36 -33.05 -16.14
C PHE A 247 16.79 -31.91 -16.98
N VAL A 248 16.02 -31.02 -16.35
CA VAL A 248 15.52 -29.81 -17.02
C VAL A 248 16.25 -28.60 -16.43
N PRO A 249 17.16 -27.94 -17.17
CA PRO A 249 17.87 -26.78 -16.65
C PRO A 249 16.89 -25.67 -16.25
N PRO A 250 17.00 -25.09 -15.04
CA PRO A 250 16.13 -24.00 -14.65
C PRO A 250 16.39 -22.78 -15.52
N GLN A 251 15.32 -22.07 -15.87
CA GLN A 251 15.44 -20.81 -16.59
C GLN A 251 16.24 -19.79 -15.78
N LEU A 252 17.13 -19.08 -16.47
CA LEU A 252 17.98 -18.07 -15.85
C LEU A 252 17.27 -16.73 -15.87
N CYS A 253 17.27 -16.05 -14.72
CA CYS A 253 16.77 -14.69 -14.64
C CYS A 253 17.70 -13.77 -15.44
N ARG A 254 17.11 -12.97 -16.33
CA ARG A 254 17.76 -11.78 -16.88
C ARG A 254 17.53 -10.64 -15.89
N LEU A 255 18.60 -9.94 -15.50
CA LEU A 255 18.46 -8.75 -14.65
C LEU A 255 17.77 -7.65 -15.45
N VAL A 256 16.68 -7.12 -14.89
CA VAL A 256 15.86 -6.05 -15.45
C VAL A 256 15.48 -5.09 -14.34
N ASP A 257 15.30 -3.81 -14.66
CA ASP A 257 15.00 -2.77 -13.67
C ASP A 257 13.57 -2.87 -13.09
N GLN A 258 12.66 -3.54 -13.79
CA GLN A 258 11.27 -3.78 -13.39
C GLN A 258 10.84 -5.17 -13.86
N PRO A 259 10.01 -5.89 -13.08
CA PRO A 259 9.45 -7.17 -13.51
C PRO A 259 8.52 -6.96 -14.73
N PRO A 260 8.46 -7.92 -15.68
CA PRO A 260 7.59 -7.82 -16.85
C PRO A 260 6.10 -7.86 -16.46
N SER A 261 5.27 -7.02 -17.08
CA SER A 261 3.82 -6.95 -16.83
C SER A 261 3.01 -7.78 -17.83
N GLY A 262 1.86 -8.31 -17.42
CA GLY A 262 0.88 -8.94 -18.32
C GLY A 262 0.17 -10.14 -17.68
N THR A 263 -0.95 -10.58 -18.26
CA THR A 263 -1.79 -11.68 -17.75
C THR A 263 -1.09 -13.05 -17.75
N GLY A 264 0.02 -13.19 -18.46
CA GLY A 264 0.85 -14.40 -18.47
C GLY A 264 1.97 -14.43 -17.43
N TRP A 265 2.06 -13.44 -16.54
CA TRP A 265 3.16 -13.32 -15.58
C TRP A 265 2.68 -13.47 -14.14
N VAL A 266 3.36 -14.32 -13.38
CA VAL A 266 3.23 -14.43 -11.93
C VAL A 266 4.56 -14.03 -11.31
N HIS A 267 4.51 -13.21 -10.25
CA HIS A 267 5.70 -12.73 -9.56
C HIS A 267 5.79 -13.32 -8.16
N GLU A 268 6.96 -13.86 -7.82
CA GLU A 268 7.25 -14.39 -6.50
C GLU A 268 8.38 -13.56 -5.86
N VAL A 269 8.27 -13.29 -4.55
CA VAL A 269 9.36 -12.68 -3.80
C VAL A 269 10.53 -13.66 -3.75
N LYS A 270 11.66 -13.26 -4.33
CA LYS A 270 12.87 -14.09 -4.32
C LYS A 270 13.38 -14.22 -2.88
N PHE A 271 13.22 -15.39 -2.28
CA PHE A 271 13.97 -15.76 -1.08
C PHE A 271 15.41 -16.15 -1.46
N ASP A 272 16.39 -15.80 -0.61
CA ASP A 272 17.76 -16.27 -0.78
C ASP A 272 17.85 -17.72 -0.32
N GLY A 273 18.34 -18.59 -1.22
CA GLY A 273 18.36 -20.03 -1.01
C GLY A 273 18.86 -20.79 -2.24
N TYR A 274 18.81 -22.12 -2.16
CA TYR A 274 19.21 -23.00 -3.25
C TYR A 274 18.01 -23.33 -4.13
N ARG A 275 18.13 -23.14 -5.44
CA ARG A 275 17.18 -23.67 -6.42
C ARG A 275 17.54 -25.12 -6.73
N LEU A 276 16.62 -26.03 -6.43
CA LEU A 276 16.75 -27.47 -6.66
C LEU A 276 15.62 -27.92 -7.60
N GLN A 277 15.91 -28.92 -8.42
CA GLN A 277 14.92 -29.68 -9.17
C GLN A 277 14.58 -30.94 -8.39
N LEU A 278 13.32 -31.13 -8.07
CA LEU A 278 12.81 -32.36 -7.47
C LEU A 278 12.33 -33.27 -8.60
N ARG A 279 12.95 -34.44 -8.73
CA ARG A 279 12.52 -35.49 -9.64
C ARG A 279 11.92 -36.63 -8.82
N VAL A 280 10.70 -37.01 -9.12
CA VAL A 280 10.08 -38.24 -8.59
C VAL A 280 9.93 -39.19 -9.76
N GLU A 281 10.55 -40.35 -9.68
CA GLU A 281 10.49 -41.37 -10.73
C GLU A 281 10.51 -42.76 -10.10
N ASN A 282 9.52 -43.59 -10.41
CA ASN A 282 9.34 -44.92 -9.83
C ASN A 282 9.36 -44.90 -8.29
N GLY A 283 8.67 -43.93 -7.68
CA GLY A 283 8.60 -43.75 -6.22
C GLY A 283 9.91 -43.30 -5.56
N LYS A 284 10.90 -42.86 -6.34
CA LYS A 284 12.18 -42.34 -5.83
C LYS A 284 12.30 -40.85 -6.10
N ALA A 285 12.35 -40.07 -5.03
CA ALA A 285 12.61 -38.64 -5.09
C ALA A 285 14.12 -38.33 -5.10
N ARG A 286 14.55 -37.46 -6.00
CA ARG A 286 15.92 -36.91 -6.07
C ARG A 286 15.87 -35.39 -6.13
N LEU A 287 16.75 -34.72 -5.38
CA LEU A 287 16.91 -33.27 -5.44
C LEU A 287 18.22 -32.91 -6.13
N LEU A 288 18.12 -32.35 -7.33
CA LEU A 288 19.26 -31.98 -8.17
C LEU A 288 19.51 -30.47 -8.10
N THR A 289 20.76 -30.07 -7.95
CA THR A 289 21.14 -28.65 -8.05
C THR A 289 20.97 -28.11 -9.47
N ARG A 290 21.09 -26.79 -9.65
CA ARG A 290 21.13 -26.14 -10.97
C ARG A 290 22.15 -26.74 -11.95
N LYS A 291 23.22 -27.39 -11.47
CA LYS A 291 24.24 -28.06 -12.30
C LYS A 291 24.01 -29.57 -12.46
N GLY A 292 22.88 -30.09 -11.98
CA GLY A 292 22.55 -31.52 -12.02
C GLY A 292 23.20 -32.37 -10.91
N LEU A 293 23.89 -31.75 -9.94
CA LEU A 293 24.49 -32.48 -8.82
C LEU A 293 23.41 -32.98 -7.84
N ASP A 294 23.51 -34.23 -7.42
CA ASP A 294 22.56 -34.84 -6.49
C ASP A 294 22.81 -34.39 -5.05
N TRP A 295 21.84 -33.65 -4.49
CA TRP A 295 21.83 -33.14 -3.12
C TRP A 295 20.75 -33.79 -2.25
N THR A 296 20.18 -34.93 -2.68
CA THR A 296 19.07 -35.62 -2.00
C THR A 296 19.37 -35.88 -0.52
N ALA A 297 20.59 -36.32 -0.20
CA ALA A 297 21.00 -36.58 1.18
C ALA A 297 20.93 -35.32 2.10
N LYS A 298 21.20 -34.13 1.55
CA LYS A 298 21.12 -32.87 2.31
C LYS A 298 19.67 -32.46 2.60
N PHE A 299 18.72 -32.95 1.82
CA PHE A 299 17.29 -32.61 1.89
C PHE A 299 16.43 -33.87 2.05
N ALA A 300 16.90 -34.83 2.87
CA ALA A 300 16.28 -36.14 3.03
C ALA A 300 14.80 -36.07 3.47
N ALA A 301 14.43 -35.09 4.30
CA ALA A 301 13.05 -34.89 4.72
C ALA A 301 12.12 -34.53 3.54
N ILE A 302 12.59 -33.69 2.62
CA ILE A 302 11.87 -33.29 1.41
C ILE A 302 11.78 -34.47 0.44
N ALA A 303 12.88 -35.18 0.25
CA ALA A 303 12.91 -36.38 -0.58
C ALA A 303 11.91 -37.44 -0.08
N LYS A 304 11.86 -37.66 1.24
CA LYS A 304 10.91 -38.60 1.85
C LYS A 304 9.46 -38.18 1.61
N ALA A 305 9.14 -36.90 1.84
CA ALA A 305 7.78 -36.39 1.62
C ALA A 305 7.35 -36.43 0.14
N ALA A 306 8.30 -36.27 -0.78
CA ALA A 306 8.04 -36.28 -2.21
C ALA A 306 7.92 -37.68 -2.82
N ALA A 307 8.34 -38.74 -2.12
CA ALA A 307 8.31 -40.11 -2.65
C ALA A 307 6.90 -40.60 -2.97
N ASP A 308 5.88 -40.04 -2.31
CA ASP A 308 4.46 -40.37 -2.50
C ASP A 308 3.82 -39.64 -3.71
N LEU A 309 4.57 -38.75 -4.36
CA LEU A 309 4.08 -38.05 -5.55
C LEU A 309 4.14 -38.96 -6.79
N PRO A 310 3.27 -38.75 -7.78
CA PRO A 310 3.40 -39.43 -9.06
C PRO A 310 4.69 -39.01 -9.77
N ASP A 311 5.09 -39.80 -10.76
CA ASP A 311 6.25 -39.52 -11.62
C ASP A 311 6.17 -38.10 -12.18
N SER A 312 7.12 -37.26 -11.76
CA SER A 312 7.07 -35.82 -12.01
C SER A 312 8.44 -35.15 -11.88
N ILE A 313 8.54 -33.96 -12.48
CA ILE A 313 9.66 -33.04 -12.30
C ILE A 313 9.07 -31.71 -11.81
N ILE A 314 9.59 -31.22 -10.69
CA ILE A 314 9.23 -29.95 -10.04
C ILE A 314 10.49 -29.07 -9.99
#